data_AF-A0A972TPC2-F1
#
_entry.id   AF-A0A972TPC2-F1
#
_cell.length_a   1.000
_cell.length_b   1.000
_cell.length_c   1.000
_cell.angle_alpha   90.00
_cell.angle_beta   90.00
_cell.angle_gamma   90.00
#
_symmetry.space_group_name_H-M   'P 1'
#
loop_
_entity.id
_entity.type
_entity.pdbx_description
1 polymer ?
#
loop_
_entity_poly.entity_id
_entity_poly.type
_entity_poly.pdbx_seq_one_letter_code
_entity_poly.pdbx_strand_id
1 'polypeptide(L)'
;MSESMSAEWEIWLSQEKSNHAAIKSQLEEFSSYLDSPGEFQYRAFWDHAKEASEMINSLSPLPEDEREEFLRTYDRIRKEAKKRQSGEWETRSLKSQQMRESILKKVEEAFSHTEGALDNIHSLNKAQSLLSDALSLLKNGGDRSSNENPENSPGNNVLLRDDRQICWDKWRELNDLVFSSKQTIWDEHHEKILPEAKAALEEANDGDPFQALDKVKETQQHLKKVPLGKIQRDELRDILNEAWETAITKVNAVREDKKIKYEEWLERMENQVEEWISQHRKNAEESTQLQEDLETIKDKIQSARSKEIGDKLREQIAEKREQIKNFERINRQLEEKIQTVKSKLDG
;
A
#
# COMPACT_ATOMS: atom_id res chain seq x y z
N MET A 1 -58.68 -69.02 54.94
CA MET A 1 -57.48 -68.31 54.45
C MET A 1 -57.06 -68.92 53.11
N SER A 2 -57.84 -68.73 52.04
CA SER A 2 -57.54 -69.39 50.75
C SER A 2 -57.90 -68.58 49.51
N GLU A 3 -58.77 -67.57 49.59
CA GLU A 3 -59.07 -66.70 48.43
C GLU A 3 -58.28 -65.39 48.45
N SER A 4 -58.09 -64.77 49.63
CA SER A 4 -57.32 -63.50 49.78
C SER A 4 -55.84 -63.65 49.41
N MET A 5 -55.18 -64.73 49.86
CA MET A 5 -53.76 -64.95 49.55
C MET A 5 -53.54 -65.35 48.09
N SER A 6 -54.52 -66.00 47.46
CA SER A 6 -54.46 -66.33 46.03
C SER A 6 -54.57 -65.06 45.19
N ALA A 7 -55.47 -64.15 45.55
CA ALA A 7 -55.62 -62.85 44.87
C ALA A 7 -54.38 -61.95 45.06
N GLU A 8 -53.80 -61.89 46.25
CA GLU A 8 -52.56 -61.14 46.51
C GLU A 8 -51.36 -61.73 45.75
N TRP A 9 -51.28 -63.05 45.63
CA TRP A 9 -50.27 -63.75 44.84
C TRP A 9 -50.42 -63.50 43.33
N GLU A 10 -51.65 -63.48 42.82
CA GLU A 10 -51.93 -63.14 41.42
C GLU A 10 -51.57 -61.67 41.10
N ILE A 11 -51.83 -60.74 42.02
CA ILE A 11 -51.41 -59.33 41.90
C ILE A 11 -49.88 -59.24 41.88
N TRP A 12 -49.19 -59.98 42.75
CA TRP A 12 -47.74 -60.01 42.82
C TRP A 12 -47.11 -60.54 41.53
N LEU A 13 -47.61 -61.67 41.00
CA LEU A 13 -47.14 -62.25 39.74
C LEU A 13 -47.43 -61.34 38.53
N SER A 14 -48.55 -60.63 38.54
CA SER A 14 -48.88 -59.65 37.50
C SER A 14 -47.92 -58.46 37.54
N GLN A 15 -47.61 -57.96 38.74
CA GLN A 15 -46.67 -56.85 38.94
C GLN A 15 -45.23 -57.25 38.56
N GLU A 16 -44.80 -58.46 38.92
CA GLU A 16 -43.50 -59.03 38.53
C GLU A 16 -43.35 -59.09 37.01
N LYS A 17 -44.34 -59.65 36.30
CA LYS A 17 -44.34 -59.71 34.83
C LYS A 17 -44.32 -58.32 34.20
N SER A 18 -45.06 -57.36 34.76
CA SER A 18 -45.06 -55.98 34.27
C SER A 18 -43.70 -55.30 34.50
N ASN A 19 -43.07 -55.52 35.66
CA ASN A 19 -41.75 -54.99 35.97
C ASN A 19 -40.67 -55.59 35.05
N HIS A 20 -40.72 -56.90 34.83
CA HIS A 20 -39.84 -57.63 33.93
C HIS A 20 -39.96 -57.10 32.49
N ALA A 21 -41.19 -56.94 31.98
CA ALA A 21 -41.43 -56.39 30.65
C ALA A 21 -40.94 -54.95 30.51
N ALA A 22 -41.12 -54.12 31.54
CA ALA A 22 -40.65 -52.73 31.54
C ALA A 22 -39.12 -52.64 31.50
N ILE A 23 -38.41 -53.40 32.34
CA ILE A 23 -36.94 -53.44 32.36
C ILE A 23 -36.38 -53.97 31.04
N LYS A 24 -36.99 -55.03 30.51
CA LYS A 24 -36.60 -55.61 29.22
C LYS A 24 -36.77 -54.61 28.07
N SER A 25 -37.93 -53.95 28.01
CA SER A 25 -38.20 -52.90 27.01
C SER A 25 -37.18 -51.76 27.11
N GLN A 26 -36.86 -51.32 28.33
CA GLN A 26 -35.86 -50.26 28.56
C GLN A 26 -34.47 -50.69 28.12
N LEU A 27 -34.06 -51.93 28.37
CA LEU A 27 -32.77 -52.46 27.93
C LEU A 27 -32.70 -52.68 26.42
N GLU A 28 -33.80 -53.06 25.78
CA GLU A 28 -33.90 -53.16 24.32
C GLU A 28 -33.80 -51.78 23.66
N GLU A 29 -34.50 -50.78 24.20
CA GLU A 29 -34.40 -49.38 23.77
C GLU A 29 -32.96 -48.87 23.97
N PHE A 30 -32.40 -49.07 25.16
CA PHE A 30 -31.02 -48.71 25.50
C PHE A 30 -29.97 -49.37 24.58
N SER A 31 -30.18 -50.63 24.20
CA SER A 31 -29.34 -51.32 23.21
C SER A 31 -29.52 -50.74 21.81
N SER A 32 -30.75 -50.42 21.40
CA SER A 32 -31.05 -49.87 20.08
C SER A 32 -30.41 -48.49 19.84
N TYR A 33 -30.25 -47.68 20.90
CA TYR A 33 -29.49 -46.43 20.84
C TYR A 33 -28.04 -46.66 20.42
N LEU A 34 -27.40 -47.73 20.89
CA LEU A 34 -26.02 -48.07 20.54
C LEU A 34 -25.86 -48.45 19.07
N ASP A 35 -26.88 -49.11 18.51
CA ASP A 35 -26.88 -49.59 17.13
C ASP A 35 -27.42 -48.56 16.12
N SER A 36 -27.85 -47.38 16.60
CA SER A 36 -28.37 -46.31 15.74
C SER A 36 -27.30 -45.84 14.75
N PRO A 37 -27.59 -45.87 13.42
CA PRO A 37 -26.65 -45.47 12.38
C PRO A 37 -26.46 -43.95 12.26
N GLY A 38 -27.10 -43.15 13.11
CA GLY A 38 -26.97 -41.69 13.15
C GLY A 38 -25.85 -41.18 14.06
N GLU A 39 -25.78 -39.86 14.26
CA GLU A 39 -24.86 -39.25 15.24
C GLU A 39 -25.19 -39.75 16.66
N PHE A 40 -24.32 -40.61 17.19
CA PHE A 40 -24.49 -41.19 18.51
C PHE A 40 -24.31 -40.12 19.60
N GLN A 41 -25.40 -39.79 20.30
CA GLN A 41 -25.38 -38.79 21.37
C GLN A 41 -25.00 -39.43 22.70
N TYR A 42 -23.70 -39.38 23.03
CA TYR A 42 -23.18 -39.96 24.28
C TYR A 42 -23.90 -39.45 25.54
N ARG A 43 -24.28 -38.17 25.58
CA ARG A 43 -24.97 -37.60 26.76
C ARG A 43 -26.34 -38.26 26.96
N ALA A 44 -27.18 -38.26 25.92
CA ALA A 44 -28.48 -38.91 25.96
C ALA A 44 -28.35 -40.42 26.28
N PHE A 45 -27.36 -41.10 25.70
CA PHE A 45 -27.06 -42.49 26.04
C PHE A 45 -26.74 -42.67 27.53
N TRP A 46 -25.89 -41.81 28.11
CA TRP A 46 -25.51 -41.88 29.52
C TRP A 46 -26.68 -41.52 30.47
N ASP A 47 -27.59 -40.66 30.04
CA ASP A 47 -28.83 -40.36 30.76
C ASP A 47 -29.76 -41.59 30.78
N HIS A 48 -29.99 -42.24 29.63
CA HIS A 48 -30.76 -43.50 29.56
C HIS A 48 -30.10 -44.66 30.30
N ALA A 49 -28.76 -44.73 30.31
CA ALA A 49 -28.03 -45.70 31.11
C ALA A 49 -28.29 -45.53 32.61
N LYS A 50 -28.54 -44.29 33.06
CA LYS A 50 -28.87 -44.00 34.46
C LYS A 50 -30.30 -44.46 34.77
N GLU A 51 -31.25 -44.13 33.90
CA GLU A 51 -32.66 -44.56 34.03
C GLU A 51 -32.81 -46.08 34.06
N ALA A 52 -32.12 -46.80 33.17
CA ALA A 52 -32.14 -48.27 33.14
C ALA A 52 -31.56 -48.88 34.43
N SER A 53 -30.48 -48.30 34.97
CA SER A 53 -29.91 -48.74 36.25
C SER A 53 -30.86 -48.48 37.42
N GLU A 54 -31.53 -47.33 37.43
CA GLU A 54 -32.53 -47.00 38.46
C GLU A 54 -33.73 -47.95 38.40
N MET A 55 -34.25 -48.29 37.22
CA MET A 55 -35.34 -49.26 37.04
C MET A 55 -34.97 -50.67 37.53
N ILE A 56 -33.79 -51.17 37.15
CA ILE A 56 -33.32 -52.51 37.57
C ILE A 56 -33.19 -52.59 39.09
N ASN A 57 -32.75 -51.51 39.74
CA ASN A 57 -32.52 -51.48 41.18
C ASN A 57 -33.80 -51.24 41.99
N SER A 58 -34.72 -50.40 41.51
CA SER A 58 -35.88 -49.92 42.27
C SER A 58 -37.16 -50.75 42.10
N LEU A 59 -37.38 -51.38 40.94
CA LEU A 59 -38.60 -52.14 40.69
C LEU A 59 -38.60 -53.44 41.49
N SER A 60 -39.68 -53.66 42.24
CA SER A 60 -39.98 -54.88 42.99
C SER A 60 -41.46 -55.18 42.86
N PRO A 61 -41.89 -56.46 42.82
CA PRO A 61 -41.07 -57.66 42.88
C PRO A 61 -40.33 -57.97 41.57
N LEU A 62 -39.16 -58.60 41.70
CA LEU A 62 -38.36 -59.17 40.62
C LEU A 62 -37.45 -60.29 41.19
N PRO A 63 -37.37 -61.49 40.58
CA PRO A 63 -36.49 -62.57 41.02
C PRO A 63 -35.02 -62.16 41.02
N GLU A 64 -34.24 -62.73 41.93
CA GLU A 64 -32.81 -62.43 42.06
C GLU A 64 -32.02 -62.86 40.81
N ASP A 65 -32.32 -64.04 40.26
CA ASP A 65 -31.70 -64.56 39.04
C ASP A 65 -31.96 -63.66 37.81
N GLU A 66 -33.20 -63.16 37.66
CA GLU A 66 -33.56 -62.26 36.55
C GLU A 66 -32.95 -60.87 36.72
N ARG A 67 -32.87 -60.37 37.96
CA ARG A 67 -32.18 -59.12 38.28
C ARG A 67 -30.70 -59.19 37.91
N GLU A 68 -30.03 -60.30 38.22
CA GLU A 68 -28.65 -60.54 37.80
C GLU A 68 -28.50 -60.54 36.27
N GLU A 69 -29.42 -61.17 35.55
CA GLU A 69 -29.39 -61.23 34.09
C GLU A 69 -29.55 -59.82 33.46
N PHE A 70 -30.45 -59.00 34.00
CA PHE A 70 -30.62 -57.61 33.56
C PHE A 70 -29.38 -56.76 33.86
N LEU A 71 -28.75 -56.92 35.03
CA LEU A 71 -27.49 -56.22 35.36
C LEU A 71 -26.35 -56.64 34.42
N ARG A 72 -26.22 -57.94 34.10
CA ARG A 72 -25.23 -58.43 33.13
C ARG A 72 -25.44 -57.82 31.74
N THR A 73 -26.70 -57.73 31.31
CA THR A 73 -27.05 -57.13 30.01
C THR A 73 -26.76 -55.64 29.98
N TYR A 74 -27.13 -54.93 31.05
CA TYR A 74 -26.83 -53.51 31.25
C TYR A 74 -25.33 -53.22 31.19
N ASP A 75 -24.52 -53.98 31.96
CA ASP A 75 -23.07 -53.80 32.01
C ASP A 75 -22.40 -54.07 30.67
N ARG A 76 -22.92 -55.04 29.90
CA ARG A 76 -22.43 -55.34 28.55
C ARG A 76 -22.64 -54.14 27.62
N ILE A 77 -23.85 -53.57 27.58
CA ILE A 77 -24.17 -52.40 26.74
C ILE A 77 -23.32 -51.20 27.14
N ARG A 78 -23.18 -50.96 28.45
CA ARG A 78 -22.33 -49.88 29.00
C ARG A 78 -20.86 -50.02 28.63
N LYS A 79 -20.31 -51.23 28.70
CA LYS A 79 -18.90 -51.50 28.34
C LYS A 79 -18.67 -51.25 26.84
N GLU A 80 -19.59 -51.67 25.99
CA GLU A 80 -19.47 -51.45 24.54
C GLU A 80 -19.54 -49.95 24.19
N ALA A 81 -20.45 -49.19 24.80
CA ALA A 81 -20.50 -47.75 24.62
C ALA A 81 -19.24 -47.02 25.09
N LYS A 82 -18.65 -47.41 26.23
CA LYS A 82 -17.34 -46.87 26.68
C LYS A 82 -16.23 -47.18 25.69
N LYS A 83 -16.21 -48.40 25.15
CA LYS A 83 -15.20 -48.82 24.17
C LYS A 83 -15.33 -48.00 22.88
N ARG A 84 -16.56 -47.80 22.39
CA ARG A 84 -16.85 -46.92 21.24
C ARG A 84 -16.41 -45.49 21.51
N GLN A 85 -16.76 -44.93 22.67
CA GLN A 85 -16.37 -43.58 23.08
C GLN A 85 -14.84 -43.40 23.14
N SER A 86 -14.14 -44.38 23.72
CA SER A 86 -12.67 -44.36 23.80
C SER A 86 -12.05 -44.42 22.40
N GLY A 87 -12.54 -45.31 21.53
CA GLY A 87 -12.03 -45.42 20.15
C GLY A 87 -12.26 -44.16 19.32
N GLU A 88 -13.43 -43.52 19.45
CA GLU A 88 -13.72 -42.24 18.79
C GLU A 88 -12.85 -41.11 19.34
N TRP A 89 -12.63 -41.06 20.67
CA TRP A 89 -11.73 -40.10 21.30
C TRP A 89 -10.27 -40.30 20.86
N GLU A 90 -9.77 -41.53 20.83
CA GLU A 90 -8.43 -41.86 20.35
C GLU A 90 -8.26 -41.45 18.88
N THR A 91 -9.25 -41.74 18.04
CA THR A 91 -9.25 -41.32 16.63
C THR A 91 -9.22 -39.81 16.48
N ARG A 92 -10.00 -39.09 17.30
CA ARG A 92 -10.03 -37.62 17.31
C ARG A 92 -8.71 -37.04 17.80
N SER A 93 -8.14 -37.63 18.85
CA SER A 93 -6.83 -37.23 19.40
C SER A 93 -5.72 -37.42 18.37
N LEU A 94 -5.68 -38.56 17.68
CA LEU A 94 -4.71 -38.82 16.62
C LEU A 94 -4.85 -37.81 15.45
N LYS A 95 -6.07 -37.53 15.00
CA LYS A 95 -6.33 -36.53 13.95
C LYS A 95 -5.88 -35.13 14.38
N SER A 96 -6.14 -34.76 15.64
CA SER A 96 -5.70 -33.50 16.22
C SER A 96 -4.18 -33.39 16.25
N GLN A 97 -3.49 -34.45 16.67
CA GLN A 97 -2.03 -34.51 16.67
C GLN A 97 -1.46 -34.36 15.25
N GLN A 98 -2.01 -35.06 14.26
CA GLN A 98 -1.55 -34.96 12.88
C GLN A 98 -1.73 -33.55 12.31
N MET A 99 -2.86 -32.90 12.62
CA MET A 99 -3.10 -31.52 12.21
C MET A 99 -2.16 -30.54 12.92
N ARG A 100 -1.91 -30.74 14.22
CA ARG A 100 -0.91 -29.98 14.98
C ARG A 100 0.46 -30.05 14.32
N GLU A 101 0.92 -31.26 14.00
CA GLU A 101 2.21 -31.49 13.34
C GLU A 101 2.29 -30.78 11.98
N SER A 102 1.23 -30.84 11.18
CA SER A 102 1.15 -30.13 9.89
C SER A 102 1.25 -28.59 10.04
N ILE A 103 0.57 -28.03 11.04
CA ILE A 103 0.60 -26.59 11.32
C ILE A 103 1.98 -26.18 11.84
N LEU A 104 2.52 -26.91 12.82
CA LEU A 104 3.84 -26.63 13.39
C LEU A 104 4.93 -26.71 12.34
N LYS A 105 4.87 -27.68 11.42
CA LYS A 105 5.79 -27.77 10.28
C LYS A 105 5.78 -26.51 9.42
N LYS A 106 4.60 -25.94 9.13
CA LYS A 106 4.50 -24.66 8.40
C LYS A 106 5.10 -23.49 9.18
N VAL A 107 4.90 -23.48 10.50
CA VAL A 107 5.49 -22.46 11.40
C VAL A 107 7.02 -22.62 11.44
N GLU A 108 7.56 -23.82 11.49
CA GLU A 108 9.01 -24.10 11.44
C GLU A 108 9.63 -23.74 10.08
N GLU A 109 8.93 -24.01 8.98
CA GLU A 109 9.35 -23.56 7.64
C GLU A 109 9.39 -22.02 7.58
N ALA A 110 8.37 -21.34 8.16
CA ALA A 110 8.37 -19.88 8.27
C ALA A 110 9.51 -19.36 9.16
N PHE A 111 9.84 -20.07 10.25
CA PHE A 111 10.93 -19.72 11.14
C PHE A 111 12.28 -19.78 10.41
N SER A 112 12.51 -20.83 9.63
CA SER A 112 13.73 -21.00 8.82
C SER A 112 13.92 -19.83 7.83
N HIS A 113 12.83 -19.29 7.28
CA HIS A 113 12.86 -18.10 6.44
C HIS A 113 13.09 -16.79 7.21
N THR A 114 12.88 -16.78 8.53
CA THR A 114 13.04 -15.60 9.38
C THR A 114 14.47 -15.53 9.95
N GLU A 115 15.03 -16.66 10.40
CA GLU A 115 16.37 -16.75 11.00
C GLU A 115 17.49 -16.36 10.00
N GLY A 116 17.33 -16.66 8.71
CA GLY A 116 18.30 -16.30 7.67
C GLY A 116 18.08 -14.92 7.03
N ALA A 117 17.14 -14.11 7.52
CA ALA A 117 16.63 -12.93 6.81
C ALA A 117 17.00 -11.59 7.44
N LEU A 118 18.23 -11.45 7.95
CA LEU A 118 18.75 -10.23 8.58
C LEU A 118 18.46 -8.96 7.74
N ASP A 119 18.57 -9.03 6.41
CA ASP A 119 18.30 -7.88 5.51
C ASP A 119 17.37 -8.22 4.33
N ASN A 120 16.71 -9.39 4.34
CA ASN A 120 15.97 -9.87 3.17
C ASN A 120 14.45 -9.82 3.38
N ILE A 121 13.85 -8.71 2.94
CA ILE A 121 12.39 -8.51 2.98
C ILE A 121 11.61 -9.60 2.21
N HIS A 122 12.18 -10.21 1.17
CA HIS A 122 11.50 -11.25 0.39
C HIS A 122 11.36 -12.53 1.21
N SER A 123 12.39 -12.90 1.98
CA SER A 123 12.33 -14.03 2.92
C SER A 123 11.28 -13.80 4.00
N LEU A 124 11.19 -12.59 4.55
CA LEU A 124 10.15 -12.24 5.54
C LEU A 124 8.74 -12.24 4.94
N ASN A 125 8.57 -11.85 3.67
CA ASN A 125 7.29 -11.98 2.96
C ASN A 125 6.90 -13.44 2.76
N LYS A 126 7.87 -14.31 2.46
CA LYS A 126 7.64 -15.75 2.33
C LYS A 126 7.24 -16.37 3.68
N ALA A 127 7.92 -15.99 4.77
CA ALA A 127 7.56 -16.39 6.12
C ALA A 127 6.12 -15.96 6.48
N GLN A 128 5.74 -14.72 6.17
CA GLN A 128 4.36 -14.24 6.39
C GLN A 128 3.31 -15.02 5.58
N SER A 129 3.62 -15.39 4.34
CA SER A 129 2.72 -16.24 3.53
C SER A 129 2.50 -17.61 4.18
N LEU A 130 3.57 -18.25 4.67
CA LEU A 130 3.48 -19.54 5.37
C LEU A 130 2.71 -19.43 6.69
N LEU A 131 2.88 -18.33 7.43
CA LEU A 131 2.10 -18.02 8.62
C LEU A 131 0.62 -17.79 8.28
N SER A 132 0.30 -17.16 7.15
CA SER A 132 -1.09 -17.01 6.70
C SER A 132 -1.74 -18.36 6.39
N ASP A 133 -1.00 -19.26 5.74
CA ASP A 133 -1.46 -20.64 5.50
C ASP A 133 -1.70 -21.37 6.83
N ALA A 134 -0.75 -21.29 7.77
CA ALA A 134 -0.88 -21.90 9.10
C ALA A 134 -2.10 -21.34 9.86
N LEU A 135 -2.34 -20.03 9.78
CA LEU A 135 -3.52 -19.40 10.36
C LEU A 135 -4.82 -19.88 9.71
N SER A 136 -4.82 -20.11 8.39
CA SER A 136 -5.99 -20.66 7.70
C SER A 136 -6.31 -22.07 8.20
N LEU A 137 -5.31 -22.92 8.43
CA LEU A 137 -5.49 -24.25 9.01
C LEU A 137 -5.99 -24.18 10.46
N LEU A 138 -5.48 -23.24 11.25
CA LEU A 138 -5.94 -23.00 12.63
C LEU A 138 -7.40 -22.52 12.71
N LYS A 139 -7.86 -21.77 11.71
CA LYS A 139 -9.23 -21.26 11.62
C LYS A 139 -10.20 -22.29 11.03
N ASN A 140 -9.82 -22.93 9.93
CA ASN A 140 -10.64 -23.92 9.22
C ASN A 140 -10.76 -25.25 9.99
N GLY A 141 -9.85 -25.49 10.94
CA GLY A 141 -9.98 -26.57 11.93
C GLY A 141 -11.04 -26.31 13.00
N GLY A 142 -11.81 -25.22 12.92
CA GLY A 142 -12.94 -24.93 13.79
C GLY A 142 -13.91 -23.96 13.12
N ASP A 143 -14.76 -24.47 12.25
CA ASP A 143 -15.86 -23.69 11.69
C ASP A 143 -16.81 -23.26 12.82
N ARG A 144 -16.83 -21.96 13.10
CA ARG A 144 -17.75 -21.28 14.01
C ARG A 144 -18.88 -20.64 13.21
N SER A 145 -19.51 -21.41 12.32
CA SER A 145 -20.70 -20.98 11.60
C SER A 145 -21.92 -21.81 11.99
N SER A 146 -22.29 -21.76 13.27
CA SER A 146 -23.67 -21.99 13.69
C SER A 146 -23.91 -21.36 15.06
N ASN A 147 -24.75 -20.33 15.05
CA ASN A 147 -25.23 -19.63 16.23
C ASN A 147 -26.40 -20.40 16.88
N GLU A 148 -26.29 -21.72 16.97
CA GLU A 148 -27.33 -22.59 17.53
C GLU A 148 -26.67 -23.71 18.33
N ASN A 149 -26.88 -23.68 19.65
CA ASN A 149 -26.59 -24.71 20.64
C ASN A 149 -25.22 -25.43 20.57
N PRO A 150 -24.29 -25.17 21.52
CA PRO A 150 -22.99 -25.84 21.60
C PRO A 150 -23.03 -27.32 21.99
N GLU A 151 -24.21 -27.95 22.02
CA GLU A 151 -24.39 -29.29 22.59
C GLU A 151 -24.59 -30.42 21.56
N ASN A 152 -24.85 -30.15 20.27
CA ASN A 152 -25.24 -31.21 19.32
C ASN A 152 -24.70 -31.05 17.88
N SER A 153 -23.42 -30.74 17.70
CA SER A 153 -22.79 -30.88 16.37
C SER A 153 -21.32 -31.30 16.48
N PRO A 154 -20.96 -32.57 16.20
CA PRO A 154 -19.58 -32.99 15.98
C PRO A 154 -19.16 -32.68 14.54
N GLY A 155 -19.34 -31.43 14.11
CA GLY A 155 -18.90 -30.94 12.81
C GLY A 155 -17.51 -30.34 12.87
N ASN A 156 -16.51 -31.07 12.39
CA ASN A 156 -15.22 -30.54 11.89
C ASN A 156 -14.33 -29.68 12.80
N ASN A 157 -14.29 -29.92 14.12
CA ASN A 157 -13.19 -29.39 14.94
C ASN A 157 -11.99 -30.36 14.91
N VAL A 158 -11.10 -30.19 13.92
CA VAL A 158 -9.94 -31.08 13.68
C VAL A 158 -8.92 -31.00 14.83
N LEU A 159 -8.82 -29.86 15.52
CA LEU A 159 -7.92 -29.68 16.65
C LEU A 159 -8.64 -29.74 18.01
N LEU A 160 -8.05 -30.47 18.94
CA LEU A 160 -8.35 -30.38 20.37
C LEU A 160 -7.86 -29.03 20.91
N ARG A 161 -8.44 -28.63 22.04
CA ARG A 161 -8.16 -27.33 22.68
C ARG A 161 -6.67 -27.12 22.96
N ASP A 162 -6.01 -28.13 23.53
CA ASP A 162 -4.60 -28.03 23.94
C ASP A 162 -3.68 -27.93 22.73
N ASP A 163 -3.92 -28.75 21.69
CA ASP A 163 -3.16 -28.72 20.44
C ASP A 163 -3.35 -27.38 19.70
N ARG A 164 -4.58 -26.85 19.70
CA ARG A 164 -4.87 -25.53 19.14
C ARG A 164 -4.10 -24.43 19.86
N GLN A 165 -4.03 -24.48 21.19
CA GLN A 165 -3.32 -23.50 21.99
C GLN A 165 -1.81 -23.53 21.68
N ILE A 166 -1.20 -24.72 21.62
CA ILE A 166 0.21 -24.89 21.27
C ILE A 166 0.52 -24.26 19.90
N CYS A 167 -0.26 -24.59 18.88
CA CYS A 167 -0.07 -24.01 17.55
C CYS A 167 -0.28 -22.50 17.52
N TRP A 168 -1.26 -22.00 18.27
CA TRP A 168 -1.57 -20.58 18.33
C TRP A 168 -0.43 -19.78 18.97
N ASP A 169 0.13 -20.27 20.07
CA ASP A 169 1.23 -19.60 20.77
C ASP A 169 2.48 -19.55 19.90
N LYS A 170 2.82 -20.67 19.24
CA LYS A 170 3.96 -20.73 18.30
C LYS A 170 3.76 -19.85 17.07
N TRP A 171 2.55 -19.84 16.50
CA TRP A 171 2.21 -18.97 15.40
C TRP A 171 2.34 -17.49 15.77
N ARG A 172 1.83 -17.10 16.95
CA ARG A 172 1.89 -15.73 17.44
C ARG A 172 3.33 -15.28 17.67
N GLU A 173 4.12 -16.08 18.38
CA GLU A 173 5.54 -15.81 18.66
C GLU A 173 6.31 -15.50 17.37
N LEU A 174 6.15 -16.34 16.35
CA LEU A 174 6.84 -16.14 15.07
C LEU A 174 6.25 -14.97 14.27
N ASN A 175 4.94 -14.77 14.29
CA ASN A 175 4.33 -13.65 13.59
C ASN A 175 4.81 -12.30 14.15
N ASP A 176 4.92 -12.20 15.47
CA ASP A 176 5.45 -11.01 16.13
C ASP A 176 6.92 -10.77 15.77
N LEU A 177 7.73 -11.85 15.72
CA LEU A 177 9.13 -11.78 15.27
C LEU A 177 9.26 -11.33 13.81
N VAL A 178 8.43 -11.86 12.90
CA VAL A 178 8.43 -11.44 11.49
C VAL A 178 8.04 -9.97 11.38
N PHE A 179 7.05 -9.54 12.15
CA PHE A 179 6.62 -8.14 12.17
C PHE A 179 7.72 -7.21 12.68
N SER A 180 8.35 -7.52 13.81
CA SER A 180 9.45 -6.70 14.36
C SER A 180 10.66 -6.66 13.44
N SER A 181 10.99 -7.79 12.79
CA SER A 181 12.09 -7.86 11.82
C SER A 181 11.83 -6.98 10.59
N LYS A 182 10.60 -7.01 10.07
CA LYS A 182 10.18 -6.12 8.96
C LYS A 182 10.27 -4.66 9.36
N GLN A 183 9.77 -4.33 10.55
CA GLN A 183 9.80 -2.97 11.07
C GLN A 183 11.24 -2.46 11.19
N THR A 184 12.15 -3.28 11.71
CA THR A 184 13.59 -2.94 11.82
C THR A 184 14.19 -2.64 10.45
N ILE A 185 13.97 -3.51 9.46
CA ILE A 185 14.46 -3.28 8.09
C ILE A 185 13.89 -1.98 7.51
N TRP A 186 12.59 -1.73 7.69
CA TRP A 186 11.95 -0.51 7.20
C TRP A 186 12.52 0.75 7.87
N ASP A 187 12.72 0.71 9.19
CA ASP A 187 13.28 1.83 9.96
C ASP A 187 14.71 2.14 9.54
N GLU A 188 15.57 1.13 9.42
CA GLU A 188 16.95 1.31 8.96
C GLU A 188 17.02 1.88 7.53
N HIS A 189 16.16 1.42 6.64
CA HIS A 189 16.09 1.95 5.29
C HIS A 189 15.54 3.38 5.24
N HIS A 190 14.56 3.68 6.09
CA HIS A 190 14.01 5.02 6.22
C HIS A 190 15.07 6.00 6.72
N GLU A 191 15.82 5.62 7.77
CA GLU A 191 16.93 6.42 8.31
C GLU A 191 18.03 6.72 7.28
N LYS A 192 18.25 5.80 6.33
CA LYS A 192 19.23 5.99 5.24
C LYS A 192 18.75 6.96 4.17
N ILE A 193 17.47 6.91 3.79
CA ILE A 193 16.93 7.72 2.67
C ILE A 193 16.45 9.10 3.13
N LEU A 194 15.97 9.22 4.37
CA LEU A 194 15.43 10.48 4.90
C LEU A 194 16.40 11.68 4.76
N PRO A 195 17.72 11.54 5.04
CA PRO A 195 18.68 12.61 4.81
C PRO A 195 18.80 13.01 3.33
N GLU A 196 18.73 12.05 2.40
CA GLU A 196 18.78 12.33 0.96
C GLU A 196 17.56 13.16 0.52
N ALA A 197 16.37 12.79 0.99
CA ALA A 197 15.14 13.52 0.71
C ALA A 197 15.17 14.94 1.29
N LYS A 198 15.65 15.10 2.54
CA LYS A 198 15.82 16.41 3.16
C LYS A 198 16.85 17.27 2.46
N ALA A 199 17.98 16.70 2.03
CA ALA A 199 19.00 17.42 1.27
C ALA A 199 18.47 17.90 -0.09
N ALA A 200 17.57 17.15 -0.74
CA ALA A 200 16.90 17.60 -1.95
C ALA A 200 15.97 18.80 -1.70
N LEU A 201 15.26 18.81 -0.56
CA LEU A 201 14.42 19.93 -0.14
C LEU A 201 15.24 21.18 0.23
N GLU A 202 16.34 21.01 0.97
CA GLU A 202 17.28 22.10 1.28
C GLU A 202 17.86 22.72 0.01
N GLU A 203 18.29 21.89 -0.96
CA GLU A 203 18.76 22.38 -2.27
C GLU A 203 17.65 23.14 -3.02
N ALA A 204 16.40 22.68 -2.96
CA ALA A 204 15.28 23.38 -3.58
C ALA A 204 15.01 24.75 -2.91
N ASN A 205 15.19 24.86 -1.59
CA ASN A 205 14.93 26.06 -0.80
C ASN A 205 16.04 27.10 -0.87
N ASP A 206 17.30 26.69 -0.82
CA ASP A 206 18.43 27.61 -0.65
C ASP A 206 19.48 27.51 -1.77
N GLY A 207 19.43 26.45 -2.57
CA GLY A 207 20.44 26.12 -3.57
C GLY A 207 20.04 26.36 -5.03
N ASP A 208 20.64 25.57 -5.92
CA ASP A 208 20.36 25.61 -7.35
C ASP A 208 19.12 24.76 -7.67
N PRO A 209 18.03 25.35 -8.20
CA PRO A 209 16.80 24.62 -8.45
C PRO A 209 16.95 23.54 -9.53
N PHE A 210 17.94 23.62 -10.43
CA PHE A 210 18.19 22.53 -11.39
C PHE A 210 18.83 21.32 -10.72
N GLN A 211 19.80 21.56 -9.81
CA GLN A 211 20.44 20.50 -9.03
C GLN A 211 19.44 19.84 -8.06
N ALA A 212 18.55 20.64 -7.47
CA ALA A 212 17.47 20.13 -6.64
C ALA A 212 16.57 19.13 -7.39
N LEU A 213 16.17 19.45 -8.63
CA LEU A 213 15.35 18.55 -9.45
C LEU A 213 16.06 17.24 -9.78
N ASP A 214 17.38 17.26 -10.01
CA ASP A 214 18.15 16.05 -10.28
C ASP A 214 18.32 15.20 -9.01
N LYS A 215 18.61 15.82 -7.86
CA LYS A 215 18.60 15.14 -6.55
C LYS A 215 17.25 14.50 -6.24
N VAL A 216 16.14 15.18 -6.52
CA VAL A 216 14.79 14.61 -6.34
C VAL A 216 14.62 13.36 -7.19
N LYS A 217 14.99 13.40 -8.48
CA LYS A 217 14.87 12.23 -9.38
C LYS A 217 15.72 11.07 -8.91
N GLU A 218 16.96 11.32 -8.51
CA GLU A 218 17.88 10.29 -8.00
C GLU A 218 17.30 9.62 -6.74
N THR A 219 16.84 10.44 -5.79
CA THR A 219 16.23 9.94 -4.55
C THR A 219 14.94 9.17 -4.82
N GLN A 220 14.09 9.63 -5.75
CA GLN A 220 12.89 8.90 -6.19
C GLN A 220 13.22 7.55 -6.84
N GLN A 221 14.32 7.45 -7.59
CA GLN A 221 14.78 6.18 -8.15
C GLN A 221 15.29 5.23 -7.06
N HIS A 222 16.01 5.76 -6.06
CA HIS A 222 16.46 5.00 -4.90
C HIS A 222 15.26 4.46 -4.10
N LEU A 223 14.28 5.32 -3.81
CA LEU A 223 13.05 4.99 -3.07
C LEU A 223 12.25 3.82 -3.67
N LYS A 224 12.28 3.65 -4.99
CA LYS A 224 11.60 2.53 -5.69
C LYS A 224 12.22 1.17 -5.40
N LYS A 225 13.52 1.13 -5.12
CA LYS A 225 14.29 -0.12 -4.92
C LYS A 225 14.29 -0.58 -3.48
N VAL A 226 14.03 0.33 -2.54
CA VAL A 226 14.18 0.08 -1.11
C VAL A 226 12.84 -0.32 -0.47
N PRO A 227 12.81 -1.40 0.33
CA PRO A 227 11.62 -1.78 1.06
C PRO A 227 11.38 -0.80 2.22
N LEU A 228 10.17 -0.25 2.27
CA LEU A 228 9.74 0.70 3.28
C LEU A 228 8.31 0.39 3.70
N GLY A 229 7.97 0.77 4.93
CA GLY A 229 6.59 0.82 5.37
C GLY A 229 5.79 1.84 4.56
N LYS A 230 4.47 1.65 4.48
CA LYS A 230 3.59 2.56 3.73
C LYS A 230 3.72 4.01 4.22
N ILE A 231 3.66 4.20 5.53
CA ILE A 231 3.70 5.54 6.17
C ILE A 231 5.02 6.24 5.87
N GLN A 232 6.15 5.57 6.08
CA GLN A 232 7.49 6.10 5.77
C GLN A 232 7.67 6.45 4.29
N ARG A 233 7.14 5.61 3.39
CA ARG A 233 7.19 5.87 1.95
C ARG A 233 6.37 7.09 1.57
N ASP A 234 5.20 7.27 2.18
CA ASP A 234 4.34 8.43 1.92
C ASP A 234 5.01 9.71 2.47
N GLU A 235 5.59 9.67 3.68
CA GLU A 235 6.38 10.78 4.23
C GLU A 235 7.54 11.21 3.31
N LEU A 236 8.36 10.27 2.84
CA LEU A 236 9.46 10.57 1.92
C LEU A 236 8.97 11.12 0.58
N ARG A 237 7.80 10.69 0.11
CA ARG A 237 7.20 11.24 -1.12
C ARG A 237 6.74 12.67 -0.93
N ASP A 238 6.11 12.98 0.19
CA ASP A 238 5.64 14.33 0.48
C ASP A 238 6.80 15.32 0.49
N ILE A 239 7.92 14.97 1.16
CA ILE A 239 9.15 15.78 1.16
C ILE A 239 9.70 15.97 -0.27
N LEU A 240 9.78 14.90 -1.06
CA LEU A 240 10.32 14.97 -2.42
C LEU A 240 9.40 15.74 -3.38
N ASN A 241 8.09 15.68 -3.18
CA ASN A 241 7.12 16.45 -3.95
C ASN A 241 7.21 17.93 -3.62
N GLU A 242 7.34 18.28 -2.33
CA GLU A 242 7.55 19.66 -1.90
C GLU A 242 8.85 20.24 -2.49
N ALA A 243 9.94 19.47 -2.46
CA ALA A 243 11.21 19.84 -3.07
C ALA A 243 11.06 20.06 -4.60
N TRP A 244 10.34 19.17 -5.27
CA TRP A 244 10.08 19.26 -6.71
C TRP A 244 9.29 20.51 -7.09
N GLU A 245 8.17 20.76 -6.40
CA GLU A 245 7.30 21.92 -6.65
C GLU A 245 8.05 23.23 -6.40
N THR A 246 8.81 23.30 -5.31
CA THR A 246 9.63 24.47 -4.96
C THR A 246 10.68 24.74 -6.04
N ALA A 247 11.44 23.71 -6.44
CA ALA A 247 12.48 23.84 -7.44
C ALA A 247 11.91 24.23 -8.82
N ILE A 248 10.80 23.62 -9.26
CA ILE A 248 10.14 23.97 -10.52
C ILE A 248 9.63 25.40 -10.54
N THR A 249 9.07 25.87 -9.43
CA THR A 249 8.59 27.24 -9.32
C THR A 249 9.73 28.24 -9.54
N LYS A 250 10.90 27.98 -8.93
CA LYS A 250 12.10 28.79 -9.14
C LYS A 250 12.67 28.68 -10.55
N VAL A 251 12.72 27.48 -11.14
CA VAL A 251 13.15 27.30 -12.54
C VAL A 251 12.28 28.13 -13.49
N ASN A 252 10.96 28.10 -13.28
CA ASN A 252 10.01 28.86 -14.11
C ASN A 252 10.20 30.36 -13.91
N ALA A 253 10.42 30.83 -12.68
CA ALA A 253 10.73 32.23 -12.42
C ALA A 253 12.00 32.69 -13.16
N VAL A 254 13.08 31.89 -13.13
CA VAL A 254 14.32 32.19 -13.87
C VAL A 254 14.10 32.23 -15.38
N ARG A 255 13.25 31.34 -15.91
CA ARG A 255 12.91 31.34 -17.35
C ARG A 255 12.12 32.58 -17.74
N GLU A 256 11.15 32.97 -16.92
CA GLU A 256 10.35 34.17 -17.18
C GLU A 256 11.21 35.44 -17.08
N ASP A 257 12.09 35.53 -16.09
CA ASP A 257 12.99 36.66 -15.92
C ASP A 257 13.97 36.81 -17.10
N LYS A 258 14.45 35.69 -17.66
CA LYS A 258 15.24 35.68 -18.90
C LYS A 258 14.43 36.14 -20.11
N LYS A 259 13.17 35.74 -20.20
CA LYS A 259 12.27 36.14 -21.28
C LYS A 259 11.98 37.64 -21.22
N ILE A 260 11.65 38.18 -20.05
CA ILE A 260 11.43 39.61 -19.83
C ILE A 260 12.69 40.40 -20.22
N LYS A 261 13.88 40.00 -19.75
CA LYS A 261 15.14 40.67 -20.11
C LYS A 261 15.45 40.63 -21.60
N TYR A 262 15.05 39.55 -22.28
CA TYR A 262 15.20 39.43 -23.72
C TYR A 262 14.23 40.37 -24.45
N GLU A 263 12.97 40.44 -24.01
CA GLU A 263 11.97 41.39 -24.54
C GLU A 263 12.40 42.85 -24.33
N GLU A 264 12.88 43.22 -23.12
CA GLU A 264 13.44 44.54 -22.84
C GLU A 264 14.69 44.86 -23.67
N TRP A 265 15.50 43.85 -23.99
CA TRP A 265 16.63 44.01 -24.90
C TRP A 265 16.17 44.25 -26.33
N LEU A 266 15.18 43.50 -26.82
CA LEU A 266 14.57 43.68 -28.13
C LEU A 266 13.99 45.08 -28.28
N GLU A 267 13.15 45.53 -27.35
CA GLU A 267 12.52 46.86 -27.39
C GLU A 267 13.57 47.98 -27.43
N ARG A 268 14.64 47.86 -26.63
CA ARG A 268 15.75 48.83 -26.67
C ARG A 268 16.47 48.85 -28.01
N MET A 269 16.66 47.71 -28.65
CA MET A 269 17.30 47.63 -29.96
C MET A 269 16.41 48.18 -31.06
N GLU A 270 15.10 47.90 -31.03
CA GLU A 270 14.12 48.46 -31.97
C GLU A 270 14.08 49.99 -31.87
N ASN A 271 13.99 50.54 -30.65
CA ASN A 271 14.02 51.99 -30.42
C ASN A 271 15.32 52.64 -30.93
N GLN A 272 16.48 52.00 -30.72
CA GLN A 272 17.76 52.50 -31.24
C GLN A 272 17.81 52.50 -32.78
N VAL A 273 17.26 51.46 -33.40
CA VAL A 273 17.17 51.37 -34.87
C VAL A 273 16.26 52.48 -35.41
N GLU A 274 15.11 52.73 -34.79
CA GLU A 274 14.22 53.84 -35.17
C GLU A 274 14.90 55.20 -35.04
N GLU A 275 15.63 55.43 -33.94
CA GLU A 275 16.39 56.67 -33.73
C GLU A 275 17.46 56.87 -34.81
N TRP A 276 18.20 55.81 -35.15
CA TRP A 276 19.20 55.88 -36.23
C TRP A 276 18.58 56.10 -37.61
N ILE A 277 17.43 55.48 -37.90
CA ILE A 277 16.68 55.72 -39.15
C ILE A 277 16.22 57.18 -39.21
N SER A 278 15.70 57.72 -38.11
CA SER A 278 15.29 59.12 -38.00
C SER A 278 16.45 60.08 -38.22
N GLN A 279 17.59 59.84 -37.57
CA GLN A 279 18.80 60.65 -37.75
C GLN A 279 19.36 60.56 -39.17
N HIS A 280 19.37 59.36 -39.76
CA HIS A 280 19.78 59.14 -41.14
C HIS A 280 18.93 59.97 -42.11
N ARG A 281 17.60 59.96 -41.92
CA ARG A 281 16.65 60.74 -42.71
C ARG A 281 16.89 62.23 -42.55
N LYS A 282 17.04 62.73 -41.31
CA LYS A 282 17.31 64.15 -41.04
C LYS A 282 18.59 64.64 -41.71
N ASN A 283 19.68 63.87 -41.59
CA ASN A 283 20.94 64.18 -42.25
C ASN A 283 20.80 64.21 -43.79
N ALA A 284 19.98 63.33 -44.36
CA ALA A 284 19.72 63.31 -45.80
C ALA A 284 18.91 64.53 -46.26
N GLU A 285 17.91 64.94 -45.49
CA GLU A 285 17.12 66.16 -45.73
C GLU A 285 18.02 67.41 -45.63
N GLU A 286 18.84 67.53 -44.59
CA GLU A 286 19.80 68.64 -44.43
C GLU A 286 20.85 68.69 -45.56
N SER A 287 21.37 67.52 -45.98
CA SER A 287 22.27 67.42 -47.12
C SER A 287 21.62 67.90 -48.42
N THR A 288 20.36 67.54 -48.65
CA THR A 288 19.57 67.99 -49.82
C THR A 288 19.38 69.51 -49.79
N GLN A 289 19.02 70.08 -48.65
CA GLN A 289 18.90 71.54 -48.50
C GLN A 289 20.23 72.26 -48.76
N LEU A 290 21.35 71.71 -48.27
CA LEU A 290 22.67 72.26 -48.53
C LEU A 290 23.05 72.18 -50.02
N GLN A 291 22.60 71.15 -50.75
CA GLN A 291 22.78 71.05 -52.20
C GLN A 291 21.99 72.13 -52.94
N GLU A 292 20.73 72.40 -52.55
CA GLU A 292 19.93 73.49 -53.13
C GLU A 292 20.54 74.88 -52.85
N ASP A 293 21.02 75.10 -51.63
CA ASP A 293 21.73 76.33 -51.26
C ASP A 293 23.02 76.50 -52.08
N LEU A 294 23.75 75.40 -52.33
CA LEU A 294 24.95 75.41 -53.15
C LEU A 294 24.65 75.84 -54.59
N GLU A 295 23.56 75.37 -55.20
CA GLU A 295 23.14 75.83 -56.53
C GLU A 295 22.81 77.32 -56.51
N THR A 296 22.06 77.78 -55.51
CA THR A 296 21.72 79.20 -55.34
C THR A 296 22.98 80.08 -55.17
N ILE A 297 23.99 79.61 -54.43
CA ILE A 297 25.25 80.32 -54.24
C ILE A 297 26.10 80.29 -55.53
N LYS A 298 26.10 79.19 -56.29
CA LYS A 298 26.76 79.13 -57.60
C LYS A 298 26.17 80.14 -58.58
N ASP A 299 24.85 80.30 -58.62
CA ASP A 299 24.17 81.31 -59.45
C ASP A 299 24.55 82.74 -59.03
N LYS A 300 24.70 82.97 -57.71
CA LYS A 300 25.19 84.26 -57.17
C LYS A 300 26.66 84.54 -57.52
N ILE A 301 27.51 83.51 -57.62
CA ILE A 301 28.90 83.67 -58.09
C ILE A 301 28.93 84.09 -59.56
N GLN A 302 28.06 83.54 -60.41
CA GLN A 302 27.98 83.91 -61.83
C GLN A 302 27.56 85.37 -62.04
N SER A 303 26.85 85.95 -61.07
CA SER A 303 26.38 87.35 -61.10
C SER A 303 27.23 88.32 -60.25
N ALA A 304 28.28 87.83 -59.59
CA ALA A 304 29.13 88.63 -58.71
C ALA A 304 30.04 89.60 -59.49
N ARG A 305 29.95 90.90 -59.19
CA ARG A 305 30.72 91.96 -59.87
C ARG A 305 32.09 92.25 -59.26
N SER A 306 32.39 91.74 -58.06
CA SER A 306 33.68 91.95 -57.38
C SER A 306 34.32 90.61 -57.00
N LYS A 307 35.66 90.58 -57.10
CA LYS A 307 36.48 89.40 -56.79
C LYS A 307 36.35 88.98 -55.31
N GLU A 308 36.28 89.95 -54.41
CA GLU A 308 36.18 89.73 -52.96
C GLU A 308 34.84 89.10 -52.54
N ILE A 309 33.73 89.45 -53.21
CA ILE A 309 32.43 88.79 -53.01
C ILE A 309 32.46 87.37 -53.58
N GLY A 310 33.09 87.18 -54.75
CA GLY A 310 33.28 85.87 -55.35
C GLY A 310 34.09 84.91 -54.48
N ASP A 311 35.16 85.39 -53.83
CA ASP A 311 36.02 84.58 -52.96
C ASP A 311 35.28 84.16 -51.68
N LYS A 312 34.49 85.06 -51.05
CA LYS A 312 33.64 84.70 -49.91
C LYS A 312 32.56 83.66 -50.25
N LEU A 313 31.93 83.78 -51.42
CA LEU A 313 30.95 82.80 -51.88
C LEU A 313 31.60 81.43 -52.18
N ARG A 314 32.84 81.41 -52.68
CA ARG A 314 33.61 80.17 -52.87
C ARG A 314 33.97 79.49 -51.54
N GLU A 315 34.31 80.27 -50.53
CA GLU A 315 34.55 79.76 -49.17
C GLU A 315 33.29 79.13 -48.58
N GLN A 316 32.13 79.79 -48.72
CA GLN A 316 30.83 79.22 -48.31
C GLN A 316 30.47 77.94 -49.08
N ILE A 317 30.80 77.86 -50.37
CA ILE A 317 30.64 76.62 -51.15
C ILE A 317 31.53 75.50 -50.59
N ALA A 318 32.78 75.79 -50.24
CA ALA A 318 33.69 74.81 -49.69
C ALA A 318 33.20 74.30 -48.33
N GLU A 319 32.73 75.19 -47.46
CA GLU A 319 32.17 74.85 -46.15
C GLU A 319 30.92 73.97 -46.28
N LYS A 320 29.95 74.36 -47.11
CA LYS A 320 28.73 73.56 -47.33
C LYS A 320 29.02 72.19 -47.96
N ARG A 321 30.01 72.09 -48.87
CA ARG A 321 30.45 70.81 -49.43
C ARG A 321 31.08 69.89 -48.39
N GLU A 322 31.86 70.44 -47.47
CA GLU A 322 32.44 69.66 -46.38
C GLU A 322 31.37 69.19 -45.39
N GLN A 323 30.35 70.02 -45.12
CA GLN A 323 29.19 69.62 -44.32
C GLN A 323 28.40 68.48 -44.95
N ILE A 324 28.09 68.56 -46.26
CA ILE A 324 27.44 67.46 -47.02
C ILE A 324 28.25 66.17 -46.90
N LYS A 325 29.56 66.23 -47.16
CA LYS A 325 30.45 65.07 -47.07
C LYS A 325 30.49 64.47 -45.66
N ASN A 326 30.42 65.32 -44.63
CA ASN A 326 30.34 64.85 -43.25
C ASN A 326 29.00 64.13 -42.96
N PHE A 327 27.87 64.67 -43.43
CA PHE A 327 26.56 64.02 -43.31
C PHE A 327 26.51 62.67 -44.05
N GLU A 328 27.04 62.60 -45.27
CA GLU A 328 27.13 61.34 -46.03
C GLU A 328 27.97 60.28 -45.31
N ARG A 329 29.09 60.69 -44.70
CA ARG A 329 29.93 59.80 -43.90
C ARG A 329 29.18 59.27 -42.67
N ILE A 330 28.49 60.14 -41.94
CA ILE A 330 27.70 59.77 -40.76
C ILE A 330 26.58 58.82 -41.17
N ASN A 331 25.89 59.09 -42.28
CA ASN A 331 24.81 58.25 -42.79
C ASN A 331 25.28 56.84 -43.17
N ARG A 332 26.42 56.71 -43.85
CA ARG A 332 27.00 55.38 -44.13
C ARG A 332 27.30 54.60 -42.84
N GLN A 333 27.82 55.27 -41.81
CA GLN A 333 28.05 54.64 -40.50
C GLN A 333 26.75 54.23 -39.79
N LEU A 334 25.67 55.01 -39.95
CA LEU A 334 24.35 54.67 -39.41
C LEU A 334 23.74 53.48 -40.15
N GLU A 335 23.83 53.42 -41.48
CA GLU A 335 23.35 52.29 -42.29
C GLU A 335 24.04 50.98 -41.89
N GLU A 336 25.37 50.99 -41.72
CA GLU A 336 26.13 49.81 -41.27
C GLU A 336 25.67 49.34 -39.88
N LYS A 337 25.41 50.27 -38.94
CA LYS A 337 24.90 49.96 -37.60
C LYS A 337 23.48 49.39 -37.64
N ILE A 338 22.59 50.01 -38.42
CA ILE A 338 21.21 49.55 -38.60
C ILE A 338 21.20 48.12 -39.15
N GLN A 339 21.99 47.86 -40.19
CA GLN A 339 22.04 46.54 -40.82
C GLN A 339 22.58 45.47 -39.87
N THR A 340 23.58 45.81 -39.05
CA THR A 340 24.17 44.91 -38.06
C THR A 340 23.22 44.57 -36.92
N VAL A 341 22.38 45.51 -36.48
CA VAL A 341 21.40 45.25 -35.43
C VAL A 341 20.19 44.51 -35.99
N LYS A 342 19.69 44.86 -37.18
CA LYS A 342 18.60 44.13 -37.84
C LYS A 342 18.93 42.66 -38.07
N SER A 343 20.15 42.35 -38.52
CA SER A 343 20.57 40.94 -38.69
C SER A 343 20.65 40.14 -37.39
N LYS A 344 20.78 40.81 -36.23
CA LYS A 344 20.71 40.18 -34.90
C LYS A 344 19.29 40.10 -34.33
N LEU A 345 18.35 40.86 -34.89
CA LEU A 345 16.94 40.80 -34.53
C LEU A 345 16.20 39.73 -35.36
N ASP A 346 16.63 39.54 -36.62
CA ASP A 346 16.02 38.61 -37.58
C ASP A 346 16.53 37.16 -37.48
N GLY A 347 17.60 36.90 -36.73
CA GLY A 347 18.23 35.57 -36.57
C GLY A 347 18.32 35.15 -35.11
#